data_AF-A0A382U167-F1
#
_entry.id   AF-A0A382U167-F1
#
_cell.length_a   1.000
_cell.length_b   1.000
_cell.length_c   1.000
_cell.angle_alpha   90.00
_cell.angle_beta   90.00
_cell.angle_gamma   90.00
#
_symmetry.space_group_name_H-M   'P 1'
#
loop_
_entity.id
_entity.type
_entity.pdbx_description
1 polymer ?
#
loop_
_entity_poly.entity_id
_entity_poly.type
_entity_poly.pdbx_seq_one_letter_code
_entity_poly.pdbx_strand_id
1 'polypeptide(L)'
;MLRGYAQLDRRTRNRVDELMSIFQTSSVDELGKQKGVNLEKHTNQRDPQARTIRVSDNLRGIVCDLGDNDRHVLHEILPHDQAEDWMRRNQFRANEKTGALEVLDVDVIESMIAQAPKSAPDAGAMFAHRADKEFRQLGIDPNLVPALRAFTSDDQLQALFAALPETQANALILLTGDESTEAIFAEIAGDFEPDSIKTDDLAAALDTPASKAMYRLVADENELREMLARPLAQWRTFLHHSQDGIAYKPTF
;
A
#
# COMPACT_ATOMS: atom_id res chain seq x y z
N MET A 1 -7.45 -4.99 0.47
CA MET A 1 -8.58 -5.03 1.42
C MET A 1 -8.26 -4.12 2.59
N LEU A 2 -9.24 -3.36 3.11
CA LEU A 2 -9.01 -2.49 4.27
C LEU A 2 -8.54 -3.32 5.47
N ARG A 3 -7.31 -3.07 5.95
CA ARG A 3 -6.78 -3.76 7.14
C ARG A 3 -7.74 -3.55 8.31
N GLY A 4 -8.07 -4.63 9.03
CA GLY A 4 -8.93 -4.57 10.21
C GLY A 4 -10.44 -4.46 9.97
N TYR A 5 -10.95 -4.44 8.72
CA TYR A 5 -12.39 -4.33 8.45
C TYR A 5 -13.25 -5.35 9.21
N ALA A 6 -12.80 -6.62 9.28
CA ALA A 6 -13.51 -7.68 9.98
C ALA A 6 -13.55 -7.49 11.52
N GLN A 7 -12.65 -6.69 12.08
CA GLN A 7 -12.59 -6.36 13.50
C GLN A 7 -13.47 -5.16 13.86
N LEU A 8 -13.99 -4.45 12.86
CA LEU A 8 -14.91 -3.33 13.07
C LEU A 8 -16.27 -3.81 13.55
N ASP A 9 -16.86 -3.03 14.47
CA ASP A 9 -18.23 -3.26 14.91
C ASP A 9 -19.22 -3.13 13.73
N ARG A 10 -20.40 -3.73 13.89
CA ARG A 10 -21.42 -3.77 12.83
C ARG A 10 -21.86 -2.38 12.36
N ARG A 11 -21.92 -1.39 13.25
CA ARG A 11 -22.35 -0.03 12.90
C ARG A 11 -21.30 0.65 12.04
N THR A 12 -20.02 0.52 12.40
CA THR A 12 -18.91 1.03 11.60
C THR A 12 -18.87 0.37 10.23
N ARG A 13 -19.04 -0.95 10.13
CA ARG A 13 -19.09 -1.67 8.84
C ARG A 13 -20.21 -1.17 7.93
N ASN A 14 -21.44 -1.08 8.45
CA ASN A 14 -22.57 -0.55 7.67
C ASN A 14 -22.30 0.86 7.15
N ARG A 15 -21.62 1.70 7.94
CA ARG A 15 -21.27 3.06 7.53
C ARG A 15 -20.18 3.09 6.46
N VAL A 16 -19.22 2.17 6.51
CA VAL A 16 -18.25 2.00 5.42
C VAL A 16 -18.94 1.58 4.13
N ASP A 17 -19.89 0.64 4.20
CA ASP A 17 -20.65 0.21 3.02
C ASP A 17 -21.46 1.38 2.42
N GLU A 18 -22.10 2.19 3.26
CA GLU A 18 -22.80 3.41 2.83
C GLU A 18 -21.84 4.41 2.15
N LEU A 19 -20.66 4.63 2.74
CA LEU A 19 -19.63 5.49 2.16
C LEU A 19 -19.17 4.95 0.80
N MET A 20 -18.99 3.64 0.64
CA MET A 20 -18.61 3.07 -0.65
C MET A 20 -19.68 3.29 -1.72
N SER A 21 -20.96 3.10 -1.37
CA SER A 21 -22.08 3.37 -2.29
C SER A 21 -22.13 4.85 -2.70
N ILE A 22 -21.89 5.76 -1.76
CA ILE A 22 -21.78 7.20 -2.02
C ILE A 22 -20.66 7.49 -3.04
N PHE A 23 -19.46 6.95 -2.83
CA PHE A 23 -18.31 7.15 -3.73
C PHE A 23 -18.53 6.56 -5.13
N GLN A 24 -19.28 5.47 -5.25
CA GLN A 24 -19.61 4.86 -6.55
C GLN A 24 -20.65 5.65 -7.35
N THR A 25 -21.55 6.36 -6.68
CA THR A 25 -22.71 7.00 -7.31
C THR A 25 -22.62 8.52 -7.42
N SER A 26 -21.57 9.11 -6.83
CA SER A 26 -21.39 10.57 -6.78
C SER A 26 -20.12 10.99 -7.51
N SER A 27 -20.19 12.11 -8.22
CA SER A 27 -19.01 12.78 -8.76
C SER A 27 -18.16 13.42 -7.65
N VAL A 28 -16.90 13.75 -7.95
CA VAL A 28 -15.97 14.39 -6.99
C VAL A 28 -16.53 15.70 -6.43
N ASP A 29 -17.16 16.52 -7.28
CA ASP A 29 -17.78 17.78 -6.88
C ASP A 29 -18.98 17.60 -5.94
N GLU A 30 -19.67 16.46 -6.04
CA GLU A 30 -20.78 16.09 -5.17
C GLU A 30 -20.28 15.52 -3.85
N LEU A 31 -19.23 14.69 -3.88
CA LEU A 31 -18.61 14.10 -2.68
C LEU A 31 -18.14 15.17 -1.69
N GLY A 32 -17.52 16.25 -2.17
CA GLY A 32 -17.10 17.37 -1.31
C GLY A 32 -18.27 18.15 -0.69
N LYS A 33 -19.48 18.04 -1.26
CA LYS A 33 -20.69 18.75 -0.79
C LYS A 33 -21.64 17.84 0.00
N GLN A 34 -21.39 16.52 0.00
CA GLN A 34 -22.22 15.57 0.74
C GLN A 34 -22.07 15.74 2.24
N LYS A 35 -23.20 16.01 2.91
CA LYS A 35 -23.25 16.14 4.37
C LYS A 35 -22.90 14.81 5.03
N GLY A 36 -21.87 14.82 5.88
CA GLY A 36 -21.49 13.69 6.72
C GLY A 36 -20.40 12.79 6.14
N VAL A 37 -20.06 12.91 4.85
CA VAL A 37 -18.87 12.25 4.27
C VAL A 37 -17.61 12.99 4.72
N ASN A 38 -17.67 14.33 4.70
CA ASN A 38 -16.57 15.23 5.08
C ASN A 38 -15.27 14.85 4.37
N LEU A 39 -15.31 14.76 3.03
CA LEU A 39 -14.11 14.53 2.22
C LEU A 39 -13.24 15.79 2.24
N GLU A 40 -12.32 15.84 3.19
CA GLU A 40 -11.59 17.06 3.54
C GLU A 40 -10.08 16.85 3.46
N LYS A 41 -9.39 17.90 3.05
CA LYS A 41 -7.94 18.02 3.21
C LYS A 41 -7.63 18.27 4.69
N HIS A 42 -6.57 17.66 5.19
CA HIS A 42 -6.05 17.97 6.52
C HIS A 42 -5.08 19.17 6.44
N THR A 43 -5.10 20.02 7.48
CA THR A 43 -4.17 21.15 7.57
C THR A 43 -2.76 20.62 7.81
N ASN A 44 -1.77 21.07 7.04
CA ASN A 44 -0.40 20.54 7.07
C ASN A 44 -0.30 19.05 6.69
N GLN A 45 -1.20 18.54 5.85
CA GLN A 45 -1.00 17.21 5.26
C GLN A 45 0.29 17.18 4.43
N ARG A 46 1.05 16.10 4.55
CA ARG A 46 2.30 15.91 3.80
C ARG A 46 2.03 15.54 2.36
N ASP A 47 1.01 14.72 2.12
CA ASP A 47 0.61 14.30 0.78
C ASP A 47 -0.56 15.14 0.23
N PRO A 48 -0.43 15.79 -0.94
CA PRO A 48 -1.53 16.54 -1.57
C PRO A 48 -2.69 15.66 -2.07
N GLN A 49 -2.51 14.36 -2.28
CA GLN A 49 -3.53 13.39 -2.73
C GLN A 49 -4.27 12.73 -1.56
N ALA A 50 -3.75 12.84 -0.34
CA ALA A 50 -4.45 12.32 0.82
C ALA A 50 -5.67 13.18 1.20
N ARG A 51 -6.74 12.51 1.62
CA ARG A 51 -7.97 13.09 2.19
C ARG A 51 -8.39 12.28 3.40
N THR A 52 -9.20 12.91 4.25
CA THR A 52 -9.91 12.18 5.31
C THR A 52 -11.40 12.16 5.02
N ILE A 53 -12.09 11.11 5.46
CA ILE A 53 -13.55 11.02 5.50
C ILE A 53 -14.01 10.66 6.90
N ARG A 54 -15.22 11.10 7.26
CA ARG A 54 -15.83 10.77 8.55
C ARG A 54 -16.55 9.43 8.48
N VAL A 55 -16.02 8.45 9.20
CA VAL A 55 -16.67 7.14 9.38
C VAL A 55 -17.56 7.17 10.62
N SER A 56 -17.10 7.73 11.72
CA SER A 56 -17.93 7.95 12.91
C SER A 56 -17.45 9.19 13.65
N ASP A 57 -17.97 9.45 14.86
CA ASP A 57 -17.49 10.58 15.67
C ASP A 57 -15.99 10.45 15.96
N ASN A 58 -15.53 9.23 16.27
CA ASN A 58 -14.17 8.95 16.71
C ASN A 58 -13.29 8.30 15.63
N LEU A 59 -13.85 7.85 14.51
CA LEU A 59 -13.11 7.20 13.42
C LEU A 59 -13.07 8.05 12.16
N ARG A 60 -11.93 8.01 11.48
CA ARG A 60 -11.67 8.65 10.18
C ARG A 60 -11.15 7.61 9.20
N GLY A 61 -11.59 7.70 7.96
CA GLY A 61 -11.02 6.94 6.85
C GLY A 61 -9.96 7.78 6.15
N ILE A 62 -8.82 7.18 5.83
CA ILE A 62 -7.78 7.76 5.00
C ILE A 62 -8.07 7.37 3.55
N VAL A 63 -8.23 8.37 2.70
CA VAL A 63 -8.55 8.20 1.28
C VAL A 63 -7.44 8.78 0.42
N CYS A 64 -7.00 8.02 -0.57
CA CYS A 64 -6.16 8.50 -1.65
C CYS A 64 -7.04 8.96 -2.82
N ASP A 65 -6.91 10.23 -3.20
CA ASP A 65 -7.46 10.80 -4.43
C ASP A 65 -6.44 10.55 -5.56
N LEU A 66 -6.78 9.69 -6.52
CA LEU A 66 -5.83 9.27 -7.57
C LEU A 66 -5.50 10.39 -8.57
N GLY A 67 -6.17 11.54 -8.48
CA GLY A 67 -5.89 12.71 -9.33
C GLY A 67 -6.52 12.66 -10.72
N ASP A 68 -7.26 11.59 -11.05
CA ASP A 68 -8.04 11.47 -12.28
C ASP A 68 -9.47 12.02 -12.16
N ASN A 69 -9.81 12.62 -10.99
CA ASN A 69 -11.13 13.13 -10.64
C ASN A 69 -12.25 12.09 -10.78
N ASP A 70 -11.93 10.81 -10.62
CA ASP A 70 -12.89 9.72 -10.71
C ASP A 70 -12.67 8.74 -9.56
N ARG A 71 -11.44 8.22 -9.44
CA ARG A 71 -11.14 7.11 -8.56
C ARG A 71 -10.54 7.56 -7.24
N HIS A 72 -11.03 6.90 -6.19
CA HIS A 72 -10.56 7.07 -4.82
C HIS A 72 -10.27 5.71 -4.20
N VAL A 73 -9.21 5.64 -3.39
CA VAL A 73 -8.85 4.42 -2.65
C VAL A 73 -8.99 4.69 -1.17
N LEU A 74 -9.90 3.96 -0.51
CA LEU A 74 -9.94 3.91 0.95
C LEU A 74 -8.81 3.00 1.44
N HIS A 75 -7.78 3.60 2.03
CA HIS A 75 -6.58 2.90 2.47
C HIS A 75 -6.76 2.26 3.85
N GLU A 76 -7.15 3.06 4.85
CA GLU A 76 -7.24 2.62 6.24
C GLU A 76 -8.33 3.39 7.02
N ILE A 77 -8.84 2.82 8.12
CA ILE A 77 -9.73 3.49 9.07
C ILE A 77 -9.04 3.54 10.42
N LEU A 78 -8.88 4.75 10.96
CA LEU A 78 -8.13 5.04 12.17
C LEU A 78 -8.95 5.89 13.15
N PRO A 79 -8.63 5.86 14.45
CA PRO A 79 -9.06 6.90 15.38
C PRO A 79 -8.66 8.29 14.89
N HIS A 80 -9.46 9.30 15.24
CA HIS A 80 -9.26 10.69 14.79
C HIS A 80 -7.80 11.17 14.90
N ASP A 81 -7.22 11.08 16.10
CA ASP A 81 -5.88 11.62 16.36
C ASP A 81 -4.80 10.85 15.59
N GLN A 82 -4.97 9.53 15.44
CA GLN A 82 -4.06 8.71 14.62
C GLN A 82 -4.19 9.03 13.14
N ALA A 83 -5.38 9.40 12.66
CA ALA A 83 -5.55 9.88 11.29
C ALA A 83 -4.86 11.24 11.09
N GLU A 84 -4.90 12.15 12.07
CA GLU A 84 -4.13 13.40 11.97
C GLU A 84 -2.62 13.14 11.89
N ASP A 85 -2.10 12.28 12.76
CA ASP A 85 -0.69 11.88 12.73
C ASP A 85 -0.33 11.21 11.40
N TRP A 86 -1.22 10.34 10.89
CA TRP A 86 -1.03 9.69 9.60
C TRP A 86 -0.90 10.73 8.47
N MET A 87 -1.79 11.72 8.43
CA MET A 87 -1.82 12.76 7.37
C MET A 87 -0.58 13.64 7.37
N ARG A 88 0.10 13.80 8.51
CA ARG A 88 1.29 14.67 8.65
C ARG A 88 2.59 14.01 8.21
N ARG A 89 2.67 12.67 8.23
CA ARG A 89 3.93 11.93 8.01
C ARG A 89 3.91 11.01 6.79
N ASN A 90 2.73 10.60 6.32
CA ASN A 90 2.61 9.62 5.24
C ASN A 90 2.38 10.24 3.87
N GLN A 91 2.78 9.50 2.83
CA GLN A 91 2.54 9.84 1.43
C GLN A 91 2.26 8.60 0.57
N PHE A 92 1.27 8.71 -0.32
CA PHE A 92 1.01 7.79 -1.42
C PHE A 92 1.98 8.03 -2.58
N ARG A 93 2.46 6.94 -3.16
CA ARG A 93 3.41 6.96 -4.27
C ARG A 93 3.25 5.73 -5.16
N ALA A 94 3.50 5.87 -6.45
CA ALA A 94 3.79 4.76 -7.32
C ALA A 94 5.28 4.36 -7.23
N ASN A 95 5.54 3.08 -7.00
CA ASN A 95 6.89 2.53 -7.12
C ASN A 95 7.20 2.31 -8.60
N GLU A 96 8.10 3.11 -9.17
CA GLU A 96 8.42 3.06 -10.60
C GLU A 96 8.97 1.69 -11.04
N LYS A 97 9.58 0.92 -10.12
CA LYS A 97 10.17 -0.38 -10.46
C LYS A 97 9.15 -1.50 -10.46
N THR A 98 8.30 -1.54 -9.43
CA THR A 98 7.36 -2.65 -9.23
C THR A 98 5.93 -2.32 -9.66
N GLY A 99 5.65 -1.05 -9.95
CA GLY A 99 4.32 -0.55 -10.27
C GLY A 99 3.39 -0.42 -9.06
N ALA A 100 3.87 -0.76 -7.86
CA ALA A 100 3.05 -0.83 -6.66
C ALA A 100 2.59 0.57 -6.19
N LEU A 101 1.31 0.69 -5.83
CA LEU A 101 0.78 1.82 -5.08
C LEU A 101 1.15 1.65 -3.60
N GLU A 102 2.10 2.45 -3.15
CA GLU A 102 2.73 2.37 -1.84
C GLU A 102 2.31 3.54 -0.94
N VAL A 103 2.35 3.29 0.37
CA VAL A 103 2.27 4.32 1.41
C VAL A 103 3.60 4.36 2.14
N LEU A 104 4.24 5.52 2.13
CA LEU A 104 5.53 5.77 2.75
C LEU A 104 5.35 6.62 3.98
N ASP A 105 5.86 6.15 5.11
CA ASP A 105 6.06 6.97 6.31
C ASP A 105 7.36 7.76 6.14
N VAL A 106 7.24 8.97 5.60
CA VAL A 106 8.39 9.78 5.16
C VAL A 106 9.30 10.11 6.33
N ASP A 107 8.72 10.44 7.49
CA ASP A 107 9.49 10.82 8.68
C ASP A 107 10.34 9.64 9.19
N VAL A 108 9.77 8.43 9.19
CA VAL A 108 10.51 7.24 9.62
C VAL A 108 11.59 6.87 8.62
N ILE A 109 11.28 6.91 7.31
CA ILE A 109 12.27 6.64 6.25
C ILE A 109 13.43 7.64 6.30
N GLU A 110 13.15 8.94 6.40
CA GLU A 110 14.18 9.98 6.53
C GLU A 110 15.04 9.77 7.78
N SER A 111 14.41 9.42 8.91
CA SER A 111 15.12 9.13 10.16
C SER A 111 16.05 7.91 10.04
N MET A 112 15.59 6.84 9.38
CA MET A 112 16.41 5.66 9.13
C MET A 112 17.60 5.97 8.23
N ILE A 113 17.39 6.72 7.15
CA ILE A 113 18.46 7.15 6.24
C ILE A 113 19.48 8.00 7.00
N ALA A 114 19.02 8.91 7.85
CA ALA A 114 19.89 9.79 8.65
C ALA A 114 20.71 9.03 9.71
N GLN A 115 20.15 7.96 10.27
CA GLN A 115 20.79 7.10 11.28
C GLN A 115 21.62 5.96 10.68
N ALA A 116 21.63 5.81 9.35
CA ALA A 116 22.38 4.76 8.67
C ALA A 116 23.87 4.83 9.05
N PRO A 117 24.48 3.71 9.44
CA PRO A 117 25.89 3.70 9.80
C PRO A 117 26.74 4.04 8.57
N LYS A 118 27.75 4.89 8.78
CA LYS A 118 28.67 5.33 7.71
C LYS A 118 29.85 4.39 7.51
N SER A 119 29.93 3.32 8.29
CA SER A 119 31.01 2.34 8.27
C SER A 119 30.68 1.18 7.34
N ALA A 120 31.72 0.49 6.85
CA ALA A 120 31.55 -0.68 6.01
C ALA A 120 30.79 -1.79 6.76
N PRO A 121 29.95 -2.57 6.06
CA PRO A 121 29.18 -3.65 6.67
C PRO A 121 30.09 -4.70 7.31
N ASP A 122 29.68 -5.20 8.48
CA ASP A 122 30.40 -6.24 9.23
C ASP A 122 30.40 -7.58 8.47
N ALA A 123 31.34 -8.46 8.81
CA ALA A 123 31.54 -9.78 8.20
C ALA A 123 30.37 -10.79 8.41
N GLY A 124 29.23 -10.34 8.92
CA GLY A 124 28.01 -11.13 9.12
C GLY A 124 26.73 -10.38 8.70
N ALA A 125 26.84 -9.37 7.83
CA ALA A 125 25.69 -8.64 7.34
C ALA A 125 24.72 -9.56 6.57
N MET A 126 23.44 -9.48 6.91
CA MET A 126 22.35 -10.29 6.37
C MET A 126 22.30 -10.29 4.84
N PHE A 127 22.59 -9.16 4.22
CA PHE A 127 22.53 -9.01 2.76
C PHE A 127 23.90 -9.00 2.08
N ALA A 128 24.96 -9.48 2.73
CA ALA A 128 26.31 -9.47 2.18
C ALA A 128 26.42 -10.22 0.83
N HIS A 129 25.56 -11.21 0.58
CA HIS A 129 25.47 -11.99 -0.65
C HIS A 129 24.78 -11.26 -1.81
N ARG A 130 24.10 -10.14 -1.54
CA ARG A 130 23.36 -9.35 -2.53
C ARG A 130 24.13 -8.12 -2.95
N ALA A 131 24.00 -7.70 -4.20
CA ALA A 131 24.50 -6.44 -4.73
C ALA A 131 23.50 -5.29 -4.54
N ASP A 132 23.96 -4.05 -4.37
CA ASP A 132 23.09 -2.87 -4.16
C ASP A 132 22.07 -2.66 -5.29
N LYS A 133 22.43 -3.07 -6.52
CA LYS A 133 21.55 -3.00 -7.67
C LYS A 133 20.28 -3.86 -7.51
N GLU A 134 20.35 -4.96 -6.78
CA GLU A 134 19.23 -5.90 -6.59
C GLU A 134 18.12 -5.22 -5.78
N PHE A 135 18.49 -4.48 -4.72
CA PHE A 135 17.54 -3.67 -3.94
C PHE A 135 16.81 -2.66 -4.82
N ARG A 136 17.57 -1.92 -5.63
CA ARG A 136 17.01 -0.92 -6.54
C ARG A 136 16.11 -1.56 -7.59
N GLN A 137 16.45 -2.74 -8.12
CA GLN A 137 15.62 -3.45 -9.10
C GLN A 137 14.27 -3.88 -8.50
N LEU A 138 14.22 -4.14 -7.20
CA LEU A 138 13.00 -4.50 -6.47
C LEU A 138 12.25 -3.28 -5.90
N GLY A 139 12.61 -2.07 -6.33
CA GLY A 139 11.90 -0.84 -5.96
C GLY A 139 12.21 -0.32 -4.56
N ILE A 140 13.27 -0.80 -3.92
CA ILE A 140 13.72 -0.28 -2.63
C ILE A 140 14.47 1.04 -2.86
N ASP A 141 14.21 2.05 -2.02
CA ASP A 141 14.89 3.33 -2.10
C ASP A 141 16.42 3.15 -1.95
N PRO A 142 17.24 3.60 -2.92
CA PRO A 142 18.71 3.52 -2.83
C PRO A 142 19.29 4.15 -1.56
N ASN A 143 18.64 5.16 -0.99
CA ASN A 143 19.07 5.82 0.23
C ASN A 143 18.88 4.95 1.48
N LEU A 144 18.00 3.95 1.44
CA LEU A 144 17.82 2.97 2.52
C LEU A 144 18.88 1.86 2.50
N VAL A 145 19.53 1.61 1.36
CA VAL A 145 20.51 0.53 1.21
C VAL A 145 21.63 0.60 2.24
N PRO A 146 22.25 1.76 2.55
CA PRO A 146 23.24 1.85 3.62
C PRO A 146 22.74 1.40 5.00
N ALA A 147 21.48 1.72 5.35
CA ALA A 147 20.88 1.26 6.60
C ALA A 147 20.66 -0.26 6.58
N LEU A 148 20.14 -0.79 5.49
CA LEU A 148 19.89 -2.23 5.30
C LEU A 148 21.19 -3.06 5.34
N ARG A 149 22.31 -2.51 4.86
CA ARG A 149 23.62 -3.16 4.90
C ARG A 149 24.14 -3.43 6.30
N ALA A 150 23.63 -2.74 7.31
CA ALA A 150 24.02 -2.93 8.70
C ALA A 150 23.24 -4.05 9.41
N PHE A 151 22.25 -4.65 8.75
CA PHE A 151 21.37 -5.60 9.37
C PHE A 151 22.08 -6.94 9.52
N THR A 152 21.89 -7.58 10.67
CA THR A 152 22.55 -8.84 11.05
C THR A 152 21.56 -9.86 11.64
N SER A 153 20.29 -9.49 11.82
CA SER A 153 19.27 -10.34 12.45
C SER A 153 17.87 -10.07 11.91
N ASP A 154 17.02 -11.10 11.97
CA ASP A 154 15.61 -11.02 11.55
C ASP A 154 14.81 -10.03 12.39
N ASP A 155 15.15 -9.86 13.67
CA ASP A 155 14.49 -8.90 14.57
C ASP A 155 14.66 -7.44 14.07
N GLN A 156 15.85 -7.10 13.54
CA GLN A 156 16.10 -5.79 12.94
C GLN A 156 15.28 -5.59 11.66
N LEU A 157 15.16 -6.64 10.84
CA LEU A 157 14.35 -6.62 9.63
C LEU A 157 12.86 -6.47 9.95
N GLN A 158 12.37 -7.24 10.93
CA GLN A 158 10.97 -7.22 11.35
C GLN A 158 10.54 -5.86 11.91
N ALA A 159 11.45 -5.15 12.60
CA ALA A 159 11.18 -3.79 13.08
C ALA A 159 10.85 -2.80 11.95
N LEU A 160 11.30 -3.08 10.70
CA LEU A 160 11.00 -2.23 9.54
C LEU A 160 9.63 -2.46 8.93
N PHE A 161 8.99 -3.60 9.18
CA PHE A 161 7.71 -3.93 8.52
C PHE A 161 6.57 -2.98 8.92
N ALA A 162 6.70 -2.30 10.06
CA ALA A 162 5.75 -1.28 10.47
C ALA A 162 5.96 0.07 9.76
N ALA A 163 7.15 0.30 9.18
CA ALA A 163 7.58 1.58 8.63
C ALA A 163 7.69 1.60 7.10
N LEU A 164 7.96 0.44 6.49
CA LEU A 164 8.12 0.33 5.04
C LEU A 164 6.81 -0.05 4.35
N PRO A 165 6.64 0.36 3.08
CA PRO A 165 5.59 -0.18 2.24
C PRO A 165 5.65 -1.71 2.17
N GLU A 166 4.48 -2.36 2.14
CA GLU A 166 4.35 -3.82 2.19
C GLU A 166 5.14 -4.52 1.06
N THR A 167 5.09 -3.98 -0.17
CA THR A 167 5.86 -4.51 -1.31
C THR A 167 7.37 -4.49 -1.05
N GLN A 168 7.89 -3.39 -0.49
CA GLN A 168 9.32 -3.27 -0.16
C GLN A 168 9.70 -4.18 1.00
N ALA A 169 8.85 -4.31 2.02
CA ALA A 169 9.06 -5.24 3.13
C ALA A 169 9.12 -6.69 2.64
N ASN A 170 8.20 -7.10 1.77
CA ASN A 170 8.19 -8.43 1.16
C ASN A 170 9.44 -8.67 0.31
N ALA A 171 9.85 -7.68 -0.49
CA ALA A 171 11.10 -7.75 -1.26
C ALA A 171 12.32 -7.98 -0.36
N LEU A 172 12.41 -7.27 0.77
CA LEU A 172 13.50 -7.44 1.73
C LEU A 172 13.50 -8.83 2.37
N ILE A 173 12.34 -9.37 2.73
CA ILE A 173 12.21 -10.75 3.22
C ILE A 173 12.75 -11.73 2.18
N LEU A 174 12.31 -11.62 0.93
CA LEU A 174 12.72 -12.52 -0.15
C LEU A 174 14.23 -12.40 -0.46
N LEU A 175 14.80 -11.20 -0.34
CA LEU A 175 16.24 -10.97 -0.49
C LEU A 175 17.11 -11.65 0.57
N THR A 176 16.55 -12.04 1.73
CA THR A 176 17.27 -12.82 2.74
C THR A 176 17.60 -14.24 2.24
N GLY A 177 16.78 -14.79 1.33
CA GLY A 177 17.02 -16.07 0.68
C GLY A 177 18.03 -15.99 -0.47
N ASP A 178 18.10 -17.06 -1.26
CA ASP A 178 19.03 -17.23 -2.39
C ASP A 178 18.35 -17.13 -3.77
N GLU A 179 17.06 -16.79 -3.82
CA GLU A 179 16.31 -16.66 -5.07
C GLU A 179 16.89 -15.57 -5.99
N SER A 180 16.76 -15.72 -7.31
CA SER A 180 17.26 -14.68 -8.22
C SER A 180 16.42 -13.41 -8.12
N THR A 181 17.03 -12.25 -8.37
CA THR A 181 16.31 -10.96 -8.33
C THR A 181 15.14 -10.97 -9.32
N GLU A 182 15.27 -11.63 -10.46
CA GLU A 182 14.20 -11.77 -11.46
C GLU A 182 13.02 -12.58 -10.93
N ALA A 183 13.27 -13.67 -10.19
CA ALA A 183 12.22 -14.47 -9.58
C ALA A 183 11.48 -13.68 -8.49
N ILE A 184 12.23 -12.98 -7.63
CA ILE A 184 11.67 -12.10 -6.60
C ILE A 184 10.84 -10.98 -7.24
N PHE A 185 11.35 -10.37 -8.31
CA PHE A 185 10.63 -9.33 -9.05
C PHE A 185 9.31 -9.87 -9.62
N ALA A 186 9.35 -11.02 -10.28
CA ALA A 186 8.15 -11.67 -10.80
C ALA A 186 7.15 -11.95 -9.68
N GLU A 187 7.59 -12.36 -8.49
CA GLU A 187 6.73 -12.62 -7.33
C GLU A 187 6.09 -11.34 -6.76
N ILE A 188 6.81 -10.21 -6.69
CA ILE A 188 6.25 -8.99 -6.06
C ILE A 188 5.55 -8.05 -7.04
N ALA A 189 5.95 -8.06 -8.31
CA ALA A 189 5.51 -7.11 -9.33
C ALA A 189 4.67 -7.75 -10.45
N GLY A 190 4.72 -9.07 -10.61
CA GLY A 190 4.06 -9.79 -11.70
C GLY A 190 4.60 -9.40 -13.08
N ASP A 191 3.72 -9.40 -14.08
CA ASP A 191 4.02 -8.94 -15.44
C ASP A 191 3.92 -7.41 -15.52
N PHE A 192 4.93 -6.74 -14.96
CA PHE A 192 5.04 -5.29 -14.97
C PHE A 192 6.39 -4.85 -15.57
N GLU A 193 6.35 -3.85 -16.45
CA GLU A 193 7.55 -3.26 -17.04
C GLU A 193 8.05 -2.11 -16.16
N PRO A 194 9.26 -2.21 -15.57
CA PRO A 194 9.84 -1.14 -14.76
C PRO A 194 9.92 0.20 -15.51
N ASP A 195 9.78 1.30 -14.77
CA ASP A 195 9.83 2.68 -15.26
C ASP A 195 8.74 3.06 -16.28
N SER A 196 7.74 2.19 -16.49
CA SER A 196 6.60 2.45 -17.38
C SER A 196 5.59 3.45 -16.81
N ILE A 197 5.57 3.65 -15.48
CA ILE A 197 4.75 4.64 -14.78
C ILE A 197 5.63 5.58 -13.95
N LYS A 198 5.15 6.79 -13.71
CA LYS A 198 5.84 7.78 -12.87
C LYS A 198 5.39 7.69 -11.43
N THR A 199 6.25 8.13 -10.52
CA THR A 199 6.00 8.21 -9.07
C THR A 199 4.67 8.87 -8.67
N ASP A 200 4.18 9.86 -9.42
CA ASP A 200 2.94 10.60 -9.17
C ASP A 200 1.70 10.04 -9.89
N ASP A 201 1.87 9.02 -10.75
CA ASP A 201 0.78 8.39 -11.50
C ASP A 201 0.10 7.29 -10.68
N LEU A 202 -0.57 7.70 -9.60
CA LEU A 202 -1.24 6.77 -8.68
C LEU A 202 -2.40 6.02 -9.34
N ALA A 203 -3.06 6.68 -10.30
CA ALA A 203 -4.11 6.13 -11.12
C ALA A 203 -3.62 4.92 -11.94
N ALA A 204 -2.49 5.05 -12.65
CA ALA A 204 -1.89 3.92 -13.36
C ALA A 204 -1.33 2.87 -12.40
N ALA A 205 -0.73 3.30 -11.29
CA ALA A 205 -0.18 2.40 -10.27
C ALA A 205 -1.25 1.47 -9.69
N LEU A 206 -2.48 1.96 -9.46
CA LEU A 206 -3.57 1.13 -8.94
C LEU A 206 -3.91 -0.05 -9.85
N ASP A 207 -3.71 0.09 -11.16
CA ASP A 207 -4.06 -0.92 -12.16
C ASP A 207 -2.96 -1.98 -12.38
N THR A 208 -1.81 -1.86 -11.72
CA THR A 208 -0.69 -2.80 -11.86
C THR A 208 -0.94 -4.11 -11.10
N PRO A 209 -0.25 -5.21 -11.46
CA PRO A 209 -0.39 -6.49 -10.76
C PRO A 209 -0.05 -6.38 -9.26
N ALA A 210 1.02 -5.66 -8.92
CA ALA A 210 1.45 -5.44 -7.55
C ALA A 210 0.35 -4.76 -6.71
N SER A 211 -0.29 -3.72 -7.25
CA SER A 211 -1.37 -3.02 -6.57
C SER A 211 -2.63 -3.86 -6.47
N LYS A 212 -3.00 -4.60 -7.52
CA LYS A 212 -4.19 -5.48 -7.52
C LYS A 212 -4.12 -6.61 -6.50
N ALA A 213 -2.91 -7.04 -6.11
CA ALA A 213 -2.72 -7.99 -5.03
C ALA A 213 -3.09 -7.39 -3.64
N MET A 214 -2.91 -6.07 -3.46
CA MET A 214 -3.15 -5.37 -2.19
C MET A 214 -4.52 -4.67 -2.15
N TYR A 215 -4.93 -4.07 -3.25
CA TYR A 215 -6.14 -3.28 -3.43
C TYR A 215 -7.12 -4.02 -4.32
N ARG A 216 -8.39 -4.08 -3.90
CA ARG A 216 -9.46 -4.61 -4.73
C ARG A 216 -10.28 -3.44 -5.23
N LEU A 217 -10.36 -3.27 -6.55
CA LEU A 217 -11.42 -2.45 -7.13
C LEU A 217 -12.75 -3.17 -6.86
N VAL A 218 -13.62 -2.51 -6.11
CA VAL A 218 -14.99 -2.95 -5.89
C VAL A 218 -15.87 -2.15 -6.83
N ALA A 219 -16.28 -2.77 -7.92
CA ALA A 219 -17.14 -2.14 -8.92
C ALA A 219 -18.64 -2.21 -8.53
N ASP A 220 -19.02 -3.20 -7.70
CA ASP A 220 -20.42 -3.44 -7.30
C ASP A 220 -20.56 -3.64 -5.78
N GLU A 221 -21.55 -2.98 -5.18
CA GLU A 221 -21.94 -3.12 -3.78
C GLU A 221 -22.35 -4.56 -3.42
N ASN A 222 -22.98 -5.28 -4.36
CA ASN A 222 -23.35 -6.68 -4.15
C ASN A 222 -22.13 -7.60 -4.15
N GLU A 223 -21.15 -7.36 -5.03
CA GLU A 223 -19.88 -8.10 -5.04
C GLU A 223 -19.15 -7.92 -3.70
N LEU A 224 -19.13 -6.70 -3.16
CA LEU A 224 -18.56 -6.43 -1.84
C LEU A 224 -19.32 -7.15 -0.72
N ARG A 225 -20.65 -7.03 -0.68
CA ARG A 225 -21.47 -7.70 0.34
C ARG A 225 -21.32 -9.21 0.30
N GLU A 226 -21.31 -9.79 -0.90
CA GLU A 226 -21.07 -11.23 -1.08
C GLU A 226 -19.66 -11.62 -0.63
N MET A 227 -18.65 -10.83 -0.98
CA MET A 227 -17.27 -11.05 -0.54
C MET A 227 -17.17 -10.99 0.99
N LEU A 228 -17.76 -9.96 1.61
CA LEU A 228 -17.75 -9.74 3.06
C LEU A 228 -18.62 -10.73 3.85
N ALA A 229 -19.62 -11.33 3.21
CA ALA A 229 -20.49 -12.35 3.82
C ALA A 229 -19.84 -13.74 3.80
N ARG A 230 -18.79 -13.96 3.01
CA ARG A 230 -18.08 -15.26 2.98
C ARG A 230 -17.28 -15.48 4.26
N PRO A 231 -17.19 -16.72 4.76
CA PRO A 231 -16.33 -17.05 5.90
C PRO A 231 -14.89 -16.63 5.62
N LEU A 232 -14.21 -16.03 6.60
CA LEU A 232 -12.81 -15.59 6.54
C LEU A 232 -11.84 -16.66 5.98
N ALA A 233 -12.15 -17.94 6.16
CA ALA A 233 -11.39 -19.06 5.60
C ALA A 233 -11.38 -19.09 4.05
N GLN A 234 -12.43 -18.57 3.41
CA GLN A 234 -12.52 -18.43 1.95
C GLN A 234 -11.85 -17.14 1.44
N TRP A 235 -11.49 -16.22 2.33
CA TRP A 235 -10.73 -15.01 1.98
C TRP A 235 -9.22 -15.29 1.91
N ARG A 236 -8.78 -16.45 2.38
CA ARG A 236 -7.36 -16.84 2.42
C ARG A 236 -6.81 -17.32 1.09
N THR A 237 -7.64 -17.41 0.05
CA THR A 237 -7.24 -17.59 -1.33
C THR A 237 -7.22 -16.24 -2.02
N PHE A 238 -6.27 -15.38 -1.65
CA PHE A 238 -5.85 -14.31 -2.55
C PHE A 238 -5.17 -15.01 -3.72
N LEU A 239 -5.73 -14.85 -4.92
CA LEU A 239 -5.01 -15.29 -6.11
C LEU A 239 -3.79 -14.39 -6.20
N HIS A 240 -2.63 -14.98 -5.98
CA HIS A 240 -1.37 -14.34 -6.37
C HIS A 240 -1.48 -13.94 -7.86
N HIS A 241 -0.83 -12.87 -8.31
CA HIS A 241 -0.99 -12.41 -9.71
C HIS A 241 -0.71 -13.53 -10.73
N SER A 242 0.20 -14.46 -10.40
CA SER A 242 0.50 -15.65 -11.21
C SER A 242 -0.69 -16.62 -11.30
N GLN A 243 -1.56 -16.65 -10.29
CA GLN A 243 -2.81 -17.41 -10.26
C GLN A 243 -3.97 -16.64 -10.90
N ASP A 244 -4.01 -15.31 -10.77
CA ASP A 244 -5.01 -14.43 -11.39
C ASP A 244 -4.95 -14.52 -12.92
N GLY A 245 -3.74 -14.44 -13.49
CA GLY A 245 -3.48 -14.64 -14.91
C GLY A 245 -3.79 -16.05 -15.43
N ILE A 246 -4.01 -17.03 -14.54
CA ILE A 246 -4.46 -18.39 -14.92
C ILE A 246 -5.99 -18.49 -14.78
N ALA A 247 -6.56 -17.94 -13.71
CA ALA A 247 -7.98 -17.99 -13.41
C ALA A 247 -8.85 -17.21 -14.41
N TYR A 248 -8.34 -16.07 -14.91
CA TYR A 248 -9.06 -15.18 -15.83
C TYR A 248 -8.56 -15.22 -17.28
N LYS A 249 -7.80 -16.26 -17.66
CA LYS A 249 -7.45 -16.48 -19.06
C LYS A 249 -8.73 -16.71 -19.89
N PRO A 250 -8.93 -16.02 -21.02
CA PRO A 250 -10.01 -16.35 -21.94
C PRO A 250 -9.79 -17.77 -22.47
N THR A 251 -10.68 -18.68 -22.08
CA THR A 251 -10.76 -20.03 -22.65
C THR A 251 -11.30 -19.89 -24.07
N PHE A 252 -10.45 -20.12 -25.07
CA PHE A 252 -10.85 -20.23 -26.47
C PHE A 252 -11.29 -21.66 -26.80
#